data_AF-Q1JZD9-F1
#
_entry.id   AF-Q1JZD9-F1
#
_cell.length_a   1.000
_cell.length_b   1.000
_cell.length_c   1.000
_cell.angle_alpha   90.00
_cell.angle_beta   90.00
_cell.angle_gamma   90.00
#
_symmetry.space_group_name_H-M   'P 1'
#
loop_
_entity.id
_entity.type
_entity.pdbx_description
1 polymer ?
#
loop_
_entity_poly.entity_id
_entity_poly.type
_entity_poly.pdbx_seq_one_letter_code
_entity_poly.pdbx_strand_id
1 'polypeptide(L)'
;MAKRKKFGEVLVDEGVIDENILQRALSQQAGTGKRLGQILEEQQVISERDIALVLARQFGLKTVKNIADHNFPDKILDLVDSEKALQKLIFPLKVEEKTLYLAMVNPLDMETLDTLSFGTGLRIVPYLTTTQEIHAAINRHYMKSIQVPAEGKWWRIMLVDTQLPALAASISALSQEGFDIIQCGNAIEAVPVAVKTHPHLIITEANMPKISGMDLFNSLKKNPQTASIPVIALSGRATAKEEAQLLDMGFIDFIAKPVNAIRLSARIKRVLKLLYEDLSAPPARRR
;
A
#
# COMPACT_ATOMS: atom_id res chain seq x y z
N MET A 1 -12.53 -38.72 -7.09
CA MET A 1 -11.58 -37.61 -6.87
C MET A 1 -11.29 -37.54 -5.37
N ALA A 2 -10.03 -37.48 -4.96
CA ALA A 2 -9.69 -37.39 -3.54
C ALA A 2 -10.27 -36.09 -2.94
N LYS A 3 -10.85 -36.18 -1.75
CA LYS A 3 -11.44 -35.03 -1.04
C LYS A 3 -10.33 -34.02 -0.76
N ARG A 4 -10.51 -32.78 -1.20
CA ARG A 4 -9.57 -31.68 -0.99
C ARG A 4 -9.41 -31.43 0.51
N LYS A 5 -8.17 -31.53 1.01
CA LYS A 5 -7.88 -31.32 2.43
C LYS A 5 -8.22 -29.88 2.85
N LYS A 6 -8.71 -29.73 4.07
CA LYS A 6 -9.00 -28.41 4.66
C LYS A 6 -7.70 -27.70 5.03
N PHE A 7 -7.75 -26.37 5.10
CA PHE A 7 -6.58 -25.55 5.43
C PHE A 7 -5.89 -25.99 6.74
N GLY A 8 -6.66 -26.24 7.80
CA GLY A 8 -6.13 -26.73 9.07
C GLY A 8 -5.48 -28.12 8.99
N GLU A 9 -6.08 -29.04 8.23
CA GLU A 9 -5.51 -30.38 8.03
C GLU A 9 -4.16 -30.30 7.30
N VAL A 10 -4.06 -29.43 6.28
CA VAL A 10 -2.80 -29.21 5.56
C VAL A 10 -1.74 -28.59 6.48
N LEU A 11 -2.10 -27.68 7.39
CA LEU A 11 -1.15 -27.12 8.37
C LEU A 11 -0.55 -28.19 9.29
N VAL A 12 -1.35 -29.16 9.71
CA VAL A 12 -0.90 -30.30 10.54
C VAL A 12 -0.04 -31.26 9.72
N ASP A 13 -0.47 -31.59 8.50
CA ASP A 13 0.30 -32.47 7.60
C ASP A 13 1.70 -31.92 7.28
N GLU A 14 1.83 -30.60 7.14
CA GLU A 14 3.11 -29.92 6.91
C GLU A 14 3.96 -29.75 8.17
N GLY A 15 3.43 -30.10 9.35
CA GLY A 15 4.10 -29.90 10.63
C GLY A 15 4.26 -28.43 11.02
N VAL A 16 3.48 -27.53 10.40
CA VAL A 16 3.48 -26.10 10.74
C VAL A 16 2.85 -25.89 12.12
N ILE A 17 1.81 -26.68 12.43
CA ILE A 17 1.17 -26.72 13.74
C ILE A 17 0.91 -28.17 14.15
N ASP A 18 0.68 -28.40 15.44
CA ASP A 18 0.17 -29.68 15.93
C ASP A 18 -1.38 -29.69 16.00
N GLU A 19 -1.93 -30.89 16.21
CA GLU A 19 -3.38 -31.09 16.32
C GLU A 19 -3.99 -30.31 17.49
N ASN A 20 -3.26 -30.12 18.60
CA ASN A 20 -3.77 -29.38 19.76
C ASN A 20 -3.95 -27.89 19.46
N ILE A 21 -2.98 -27.29 18.77
CA ILE A 21 -3.02 -25.92 18.29
C ILE A 21 -4.19 -25.75 17.32
N LEU A 22 -4.36 -26.69 16.39
CA LEU A 22 -5.47 -26.65 15.44
C LEU A 22 -6.84 -26.65 16.15
N GLN A 23 -7.05 -27.56 17.11
CA GLN A 23 -8.32 -27.64 17.85
C GLN A 23 -8.60 -26.39 18.70
N ARG A 24 -7.57 -25.82 19.33
CA ARG A 24 -7.68 -24.54 20.06
C ARG A 24 -8.07 -23.39 19.13
N ALA A 25 -7.42 -23.28 17.99
CA ALA A 25 -7.69 -22.22 17.01
C ALA A 25 -9.10 -22.35 16.40
N LEU A 26 -9.55 -23.58 16.08
CA LEU A 26 -10.92 -23.83 15.60
C LEU A 26 -11.98 -23.47 16.64
N SER A 27 -11.73 -23.77 17.91
CA SER A 27 -12.63 -23.43 19.03
C SER A 27 -12.78 -21.93 19.18
N GLN A 28 -11.69 -21.17 19.03
CA GLN A 28 -11.70 -19.71 19.06
C GLN A 28 -12.26 -19.08 17.79
N GLN A 29 -12.16 -19.77 16.65
CA GLN A 29 -12.74 -19.29 15.40
C GLN A 29 -14.27 -19.24 15.48
N ALA A 30 -14.89 -20.18 16.19
CA ALA A 30 -16.32 -20.24 16.37
C ALA A 30 -16.87 -18.92 16.95
N GLY A 31 -17.75 -18.26 16.18
CA GLY A 31 -18.41 -17.02 16.61
C GLY A 31 -17.65 -15.71 16.37
N THR A 32 -16.41 -15.73 15.86
CA THR A 32 -15.61 -14.50 15.63
C THR A 32 -15.74 -13.93 14.21
N GLY A 33 -16.18 -14.74 13.24
CA GLY A 33 -16.21 -14.37 11.82
C GLY A 33 -14.82 -14.30 11.14
N LYS A 34 -13.73 -14.47 11.89
CA LYS A 34 -12.35 -14.47 11.38
C LYS A 34 -12.02 -15.79 10.66
N ARG A 35 -11.07 -15.74 9.72
CA ARG A 35 -10.53 -16.95 9.08
C ARG A 35 -9.53 -17.64 10.01
N LEU A 36 -9.47 -18.97 9.98
CA LEU A 36 -8.55 -19.77 10.80
C LEU A 36 -7.10 -19.30 10.70
N GLY A 37 -6.63 -18.99 9.49
CA GLY A 37 -5.28 -18.47 9.27
C GLY A 37 -5.02 -17.12 9.95
N GLN A 38 -6.00 -16.22 10.01
CA GLN A 38 -5.86 -14.92 10.68
C GLN A 38 -5.71 -15.09 12.20
N ILE A 39 -6.45 -16.05 12.79
CA ILE A 39 -6.36 -16.33 14.24
C ILE A 39 -4.98 -16.89 14.58
N LEU A 40 -4.49 -17.84 13.77
CA LEU A 40 -3.18 -18.45 13.98
C LEU A 40 -2.04 -17.44 13.76
N GLU A 41 -2.20 -16.50 12.82
CA GLU A 41 -1.24 -15.42 12.59
C GLU A 41 -1.24 -14.38 13.73
N GLU A 42 -2.40 -13.94 14.21
CA GLU A 42 -2.52 -13.03 15.37
C GLU A 42 -1.88 -13.61 16.63
N GLN A 43 -1.90 -14.94 16.77
CA GLN A 43 -1.24 -15.67 17.86
C GLN A 43 0.24 -15.92 17.63
N GLN A 44 0.79 -15.48 16.49
CA GLN A 44 2.17 -15.69 16.07
C GLN A 44 2.56 -17.17 15.97
N VAL A 45 1.58 -18.03 15.73
CA VAL A 45 1.79 -19.49 15.57
C VAL A 45 2.22 -19.80 14.14
N ILE A 46 1.70 -19.06 13.16
CA ILE A 46 2.05 -19.20 11.74
C ILE A 46 2.38 -17.84 11.13
N SER A 47 3.17 -17.83 10.07
CA SER A 47 3.51 -16.63 9.29
C SER A 47 2.71 -16.51 7.99
N GLU A 48 2.70 -15.33 7.36
CA GLU A 48 2.16 -15.13 5.99
C GLU A 48 2.74 -16.16 5.00
N ARG A 49 4.01 -16.54 5.19
CA ARG A 49 4.70 -17.51 4.33
C ARG A 49 4.12 -18.92 4.49
N ASP A 50 3.80 -19.32 5.71
CA ASP A 50 3.19 -20.63 5.98
C ASP A 50 1.77 -20.68 5.41
N ILE A 51 1.00 -19.60 5.57
CA ILE A 51 -0.33 -19.44 4.97
C ILE A 51 -0.23 -19.58 3.45
N ALA A 52 0.70 -18.88 2.81
CA ALA A 52 0.93 -18.96 1.36
C ALA A 52 1.34 -20.38 0.93
N LEU A 53 2.22 -21.07 1.66
CA LEU A 53 2.62 -22.44 1.33
C LEU A 53 1.43 -23.42 1.40
N VAL A 54 0.63 -23.31 2.46
CA VAL A 54 -0.53 -24.17 2.69
C VAL A 54 -1.60 -23.94 1.63
N LEU A 55 -1.92 -22.69 1.34
CA LEU A 55 -2.85 -22.35 0.26
C LEU A 55 -2.31 -22.82 -1.10
N ALA A 56 -1.02 -22.70 -1.36
CA ALA A 56 -0.44 -23.18 -2.61
C ALA A 56 -0.66 -24.69 -2.77
N ARG A 57 -0.40 -25.49 -1.72
CA ARG A 57 -0.69 -26.94 -1.73
C ARG A 57 -2.17 -27.24 -1.87
N GLN A 58 -3.01 -26.55 -1.10
CA GLN A 58 -4.46 -26.75 -1.15
C GLN A 58 -5.03 -26.46 -2.55
N PHE A 59 -4.45 -25.51 -3.29
CA PHE A 59 -4.86 -25.09 -4.62
C PHE A 59 -4.03 -25.65 -5.78
N GLY A 60 -3.02 -26.47 -5.51
CA GLY A 60 -2.13 -27.00 -6.54
C GLY A 60 -1.38 -25.89 -7.28
N LEU A 61 -1.13 -24.76 -6.61
CA LEU A 61 -0.45 -23.60 -7.16
C LEU A 61 1.04 -23.65 -6.84
N LYS A 62 1.83 -22.99 -7.68
CA LYS A 62 3.25 -22.74 -7.40
C LYS A 62 3.39 -21.49 -6.55
N THR A 63 4.42 -21.46 -5.71
CA THR A 63 4.79 -20.25 -4.98
C THR A 63 5.91 -19.49 -5.70
N VAL A 64 6.01 -18.19 -5.45
CA VAL A 64 7.12 -17.34 -5.92
C VAL A 64 7.66 -16.48 -4.78
N LYS A 65 8.96 -16.21 -4.82
CA LYS A 65 9.71 -15.37 -3.87
C LYS A 65 10.75 -14.54 -4.60
N ASN A 66 11.35 -13.59 -3.91
CA ASN A 66 12.40 -12.68 -4.35
C ASN A 66 12.03 -11.92 -5.62
N ILE A 67 10.73 -11.61 -5.80
CA ILE A 67 10.22 -11.03 -7.04
C ILE A 67 10.98 -9.72 -7.34
N ALA A 68 11.20 -8.87 -6.34
CA ALA A 68 11.90 -7.59 -6.46
C ALA A 68 13.37 -7.69 -6.94
N ASP A 69 13.99 -8.86 -6.82
CA ASP A 69 15.40 -9.07 -7.21
C ASP A 69 15.53 -9.40 -8.70
N HIS A 70 14.43 -9.72 -9.37
CA HIS A 70 14.40 -10.07 -10.79
C HIS A 70 14.11 -8.84 -11.66
N ASN A 71 14.59 -8.84 -12.91
CA ASN A 71 14.23 -7.80 -13.86
C ASN A 71 13.04 -8.23 -14.71
N PHE A 72 12.08 -7.32 -14.89
CA PHE A 72 10.89 -7.54 -15.70
C PHE A 72 10.87 -6.55 -16.87
N PRO A 73 10.59 -7.00 -18.10
CA PRO A 73 10.42 -6.10 -19.24
C PRO A 73 9.23 -5.16 -19.05
N ASP A 74 9.36 -3.89 -19.48
CA ASP A 74 8.29 -2.89 -19.36
C ASP A 74 6.96 -3.38 -19.97
N LYS A 75 7.01 -4.06 -21.14
CA LYS A 75 5.83 -4.69 -21.78
C LYS A 75 5.04 -5.68 -20.90
N ILE A 76 5.68 -6.26 -19.88
CA ILE A 76 5.03 -7.18 -18.92
C ILE A 76 4.43 -6.38 -17.77
N LEU A 77 5.16 -5.37 -17.29
CA LEU A 77 4.69 -4.47 -16.24
C LEU A 77 3.46 -3.68 -16.71
N ASP A 78 3.44 -3.22 -17.97
CA ASP A 78 2.33 -2.45 -18.54
C ASP A 78 1.00 -3.23 -18.62
N LEU A 79 1.01 -4.55 -18.41
CA LEU A 79 -0.21 -5.37 -18.34
C LEU A 79 -1.03 -5.11 -17.07
N VAL A 80 -0.39 -4.60 -16.02
CA VAL A 80 -1.04 -4.29 -14.74
C VAL A 80 -0.52 -2.94 -14.25
N ASP A 81 -1.35 -1.92 -14.24
CA ASP A 81 -0.93 -0.63 -13.68
C ASP A 81 -0.60 -0.74 -12.18
N SER A 82 0.23 0.19 -11.70
CA SER A 82 0.73 0.17 -10.32
C SER A 82 -0.37 0.30 -9.26
N GLU A 83 -1.47 0.98 -9.59
CA GLU A 83 -2.59 1.18 -8.66
C GLU A 83 -3.37 -0.11 -8.47
N LYS A 84 -3.71 -0.78 -9.57
CA LYS A 84 -4.35 -2.09 -9.59
C LYS A 84 -3.45 -3.15 -8.95
N ALA A 85 -2.15 -3.13 -9.22
CA ALA A 85 -1.17 -4.02 -8.58
C ALA A 85 -1.20 -3.89 -7.05
N LEU A 86 -1.23 -2.66 -6.53
CA LEU A 86 -1.32 -2.39 -5.09
C LEU A 86 -2.69 -2.71 -4.48
N GLN A 87 -3.77 -2.42 -5.21
CA GLN A 87 -5.13 -2.59 -4.70
C GLN A 87 -5.50 -4.07 -4.64
N LYS A 88 -5.16 -4.84 -5.67
CA LYS A 88 -5.49 -6.27 -5.79
C LYS A 88 -4.36 -7.18 -5.28
N LEU A 89 -3.22 -6.62 -4.87
CA LEU A 89 -2.03 -7.34 -4.39
C LEU A 89 -1.57 -8.41 -5.40
N ILE A 90 -1.31 -7.95 -6.62
CA ILE A 90 -0.89 -8.78 -7.75
C ILE A 90 0.36 -8.20 -8.44
N PHE A 91 1.13 -9.06 -9.11
CA PHE A 91 2.31 -8.65 -9.87
C PHE A 91 2.54 -9.56 -11.09
N PRO A 92 2.65 -9.03 -12.32
CA PRO A 92 2.89 -9.83 -13.52
C PRO A 92 4.34 -10.31 -13.55
N LEU A 93 4.55 -11.63 -13.67
CA LEU A 93 5.87 -12.25 -13.63
C LEU A 93 6.47 -12.44 -15.02
N LYS A 94 5.70 -13.04 -15.92
CA LYS A 94 6.13 -13.30 -17.30
C LYS A 94 4.93 -13.65 -18.17
N VAL A 95 5.10 -13.49 -19.48
CA VAL A 95 4.19 -14.04 -20.48
C VAL A 95 4.96 -15.06 -21.29
N GLU A 96 4.42 -16.29 -21.37
CA GLU A 96 4.91 -17.33 -22.27
C GLU A 96 3.74 -17.78 -23.15
N GLU A 97 3.97 -17.78 -24.46
CA GLU A 97 2.94 -18.01 -25.48
C GLU A 97 1.74 -17.06 -25.31
N LYS A 98 0.61 -17.57 -24.80
CA LYS A 98 -0.61 -16.80 -24.50
C LYS A 98 -0.99 -16.89 -23.02
N THR A 99 -0.01 -17.12 -22.16
CA THR A 99 -0.21 -17.33 -20.73
C THR A 99 0.54 -16.28 -19.92
N LEU A 100 -0.19 -15.46 -19.15
CA LEU A 100 0.37 -14.56 -18.14
C LEU A 100 0.49 -15.30 -16.81
N TYR A 101 1.72 -15.38 -16.31
CA TYR A 101 2.02 -15.87 -14.97
C TYR A 101 1.93 -14.68 -14.01
N LEU A 102 1.02 -14.78 -13.04
CA LEU A 102 0.66 -13.68 -12.15
C LEU A 102 0.93 -14.06 -10.70
N ALA A 103 1.83 -13.34 -10.02
CA ALA A 103 1.96 -13.45 -8.57
C ALA A 103 0.75 -12.77 -7.90
N MET A 104 0.19 -13.40 -6.87
CA MET A 104 -0.92 -12.85 -6.11
C MET A 104 -0.94 -13.36 -4.67
N VAL A 105 -1.60 -12.62 -3.78
CA VAL A 105 -1.81 -13.02 -2.36
C VAL A 105 -3.07 -13.86 -2.18
N ASN A 106 -4.15 -13.55 -2.91
CA ASN A 106 -5.43 -14.23 -2.78
C ASN A 106 -5.80 -15.01 -4.06
N PRO A 107 -5.53 -16.33 -4.13
CA PRO A 107 -5.79 -17.13 -5.32
C PRO A 107 -7.28 -17.37 -5.59
N LEU A 108 -8.17 -16.95 -4.67
CA LEU A 108 -9.61 -17.07 -4.79
C LEU A 108 -10.28 -15.82 -5.40
N ASP A 109 -9.50 -14.79 -5.73
CA ASP A 109 -10.01 -13.58 -6.37
C ASP A 109 -10.26 -13.81 -7.87
N MET A 110 -11.35 -14.54 -8.16
CA MET A 110 -11.74 -14.89 -9.53
C MET A 110 -12.10 -13.66 -10.36
N GLU A 111 -12.69 -12.63 -9.74
CA GLU A 111 -13.02 -11.37 -10.41
C GLU A 111 -11.75 -10.71 -10.99
N THR A 112 -10.68 -10.62 -10.19
CA THR A 112 -9.40 -10.06 -10.66
C THR A 112 -8.80 -10.91 -11.78
N LEU A 113 -8.82 -12.24 -11.65
CA LEU A 113 -8.30 -13.17 -12.66
C LEU A 113 -9.07 -13.04 -13.98
N ASP A 114 -10.40 -13.04 -13.93
CA ASP A 114 -11.27 -12.96 -15.10
C ASP A 114 -11.15 -11.60 -15.79
N THR A 115 -11.10 -10.50 -15.01
CA THR A 115 -10.94 -9.15 -15.56
C THR A 115 -9.60 -8.99 -16.27
N LEU A 116 -8.51 -9.52 -15.70
CA LEU A 116 -7.19 -9.49 -16.35
C LEU A 116 -7.15 -10.39 -17.58
N SER A 117 -7.72 -11.58 -17.49
CA SER A 117 -7.83 -12.52 -18.62
C SER A 117 -8.57 -11.88 -19.79
N PHE A 118 -9.73 -11.28 -19.53
CA PHE A 118 -10.55 -10.60 -20.53
C PHE A 118 -9.84 -9.38 -21.12
N GLY A 119 -9.27 -8.52 -20.27
CA GLY A 119 -8.63 -7.28 -20.72
C GLY A 119 -7.33 -7.50 -21.50
N THR A 120 -6.59 -8.57 -21.19
CA THR A 120 -5.31 -8.87 -21.85
C THR A 120 -5.45 -9.89 -22.99
N GLY A 121 -6.55 -10.66 -23.03
CA GLY A 121 -6.71 -11.82 -23.92
C GLY A 121 -5.77 -12.98 -23.58
N LEU A 122 -5.10 -12.96 -22.42
CA LEU A 122 -4.14 -13.97 -21.99
C LEU A 122 -4.79 -14.92 -20.99
N ARG A 123 -4.44 -16.20 -21.07
CA ARG A 123 -4.73 -17.14 -19.99
C ARG A 123 -3.93 -16.75 -18.75
N ILE A 124 -4.58 -16.65 -17.59
CA ILE A 124 -3.88 -16.35 -16.34
C ILE A 124 -3.51 -17.65 -15.61
N VAL A 125 -2.25 -17.78 -15.20
CA VAL A 125 -1.78 -18.83 -14.30
C VAL A 125 -1.30 -18.18 -13.01
N PRO A 126 -2.03 -18.35 -11.89
CA PRO A 126 -1.68 -17.70 -10.64
C PRO A 126 -0.52 -18.42 -9.94
N TYR A 127 0.37 -17.62 -9.39
CA TYR A 127 1.45 -18.00 -8.47
C TYR A 127 1.16 -17.34 -7.14
N LEU A 128 1.29 -18.10 -6.06
CA LEU A 128 0.99 -17.61 -4.73
C LEU A 128 2.23 -17.02 -4.06
N THR A 129 2.08 -15.89 -3.38
CA THR A 129 3.16 -15.24 -2.65
C THR A 129 2.60 -14.45 -1.45
N THR A 130 3.45 -13.73 -0.74
CA THR A 130 3.08 -12.94 0.44
C THR A 130 2.79 -11.49 0.09
N THR A 131 2.12 -10.78 1.01
CA THR A 131 1.86 -9.34 0.86
C THR A 131 3.18 -8.57 0.74
N GLN A 132 4.15 -8.95 1.57
CA GLN A 132 5.48 -8.34 1.59
C GLN A 132 6.20 -8.45 0.24
N GLU A 133 6.11 -9.60 -0.44
CA GLU A 133 6.83 -9.83 -1.69
C GLU A 133 6.25 -9.03 -2.86
N ILE A 134 4.92 -8.98 -2.96
CA ILE A 134 4.23 -8.14 -3.96
C ILE A 134 4.58 -6.67 -3.74
N HIS A 135 4.53 -6.23 -2.49
CA HIS A 135 4.87 -4.87 -2.11
C HIS A 135 6.31 -4.50 -2.47
N ALA A 136 7.29 -5.36 -2.16
CA ALA A 136 8.68 -5.14 -2.54
C ALA A 136 8.86 -5.07 -4.06
N ALA A 137 8.20 -5.98 -4.81
CA ALA A 137 8.26 -6.01 -6.26
C ALA A 137 7.65 -4.75 -6.88
N ILE A 138 6.48 -4.32 -6.41
CA ILE A 138 5.84 -3.10 -6.88
C ILE A 138 6.73 -1.89 -6.64
N ASN A 139 7.29 -1.76 -5.44
CA ASN A 139 8.19 -0.66 -5.10
C ASN A 139 9.45 -0.65 -5.96
N ARG A 140 9.99 -1.82 -6.32
CA ARG A 140 11.17 -1.91 -7.19
C ARG A 140 10.87 -1.57 -8.65
N HIS A 141 9.77 -2.11 -9.19
CA HIS A 141 9.54 -2.17 -10.63
C HIS A 141 8.54 -1.17 -11.17
N TYR A 142 7.40 -0.99 -10.49
CA TYR A 142 6.43 0.04 -10.87
C TYR A 142 6.85 1.40 -10.37
N MET A 143 7.40 1.42 -9.16
CA MET A 143 7.95 2.62 -8.57
C MET A 143 9.43 2.64 -8.87
N LYS A 144 9.79 2.52 -10.17
CA LYS A 144 11.16 2.79 -10.67
C LYS A 144 11.68 3.93 -9.84
N SER A 145 12.62 3.60 -8.95
CA SER A 145 13.00 4.45 -7.85
C SER A 145 13.21 5.84 -8.41
N ILE A 146 12.33 6.76 -8.05
CA ILE A 146 12.75 8.13 -7.92
C ILE A 146 13.86 8.02 -6.90
N GLN A 147 15.10 8.05 -7.38
CA GLN A 147 16.25 8.24 -6.52
C GLN A 147 16.05 9.63 -5.95
N VAL A 148 15.45 9.68 -4.75
CA VAL A 148 15.55 10.85 -3.90
C VAL A 148 17.05 11.07 -3.73
N PRO A 149 17.57 12.28 -4.02
CA PRO A 149 19.00 12.51 -4.02
C PRO A 149 19.62 12.02 -2.71
N ALA A 150 20.55 11.09 -2.83
CA ALA A 150 21.43 10.73 -1.74
C ALA A 150 22.28 11.97 -1.43
N GLU A 151 22.16 12.43 -0.19
CA GLU A 151 22.91 13.54 0.42
C GLU A 151 22.51 14.96 -0.03
N GLY A 152 21.95 15.71 0.93
CA GLY A 152 22.06 17.17 0.96
C GLY A 152 20.91 18.02 0.41
N LYS A 153 19.84 17.47 -0.19
CA LYS A 153 18.63 18.24 -0.59
C LYS A 153 17.32 17.46 -0.38
N TRP A 154 16.33 18.14 0.21
CA TRP A 154 15.25 17.57 1.02
C TRP A 154 13.87 17.72 0.34
N TRP A 155 13.18 16.62 0.04
CA TRP A 155 11.73 16.68 -0.19
C TRP A 155 11.03 16.71 1.16
N ARG A 156 10.69 17.92 1.62
CA ARG A 156 9.93 18.08 2.86
C ARG A 156 8.46 17.79 2.68
N ILE A 157 7.99 16.83 3.46
CA ILE A 157 6.60 16.43 3.53
C ILE A 157 6.12 16.75 4.94
N MET A 158 5.04 17.52 5.03
CA MET A 158 4.38 17.75 6.30
C MET A 158 3.24 16.75 6.47
N LEU A 159 3.25 16.02 7.57
CA LEU A 159 2.21 15.07 7.93
C LEU A 159 1.44 15.60 9.14
N VAL A 160 0.12 15.75 9.01
CA VAL A 160 -0.78 16.30 10.02
C VAL A 160 -1.77 15.23 10.45
N ASP A 161 -1.63 14.71 11.66
CA ASP A 161 -2.48 13.63 12.17
C ASP A 161 -2.53 13.65 13.70
N THR A 162 -3.69 13.43 14.30
CA THR A 162 -3.79 13.32 15.77
C THR A 162 -3.23 12.01 16.33
N GLN A 163 -3.01 11.02 15.47
CA GLN A 163 -2.51 9.69 15.81
C GLN A 163 -1.16 9.41 15.14
N LEU A 164 -0.21 10.36 15.21
CA LEU A 164 1.16 10.17 14.70
C LEU A 164 1.83 8.84 15.11
N PRO A 165 1.64 8.29 16.34
CA PRO A 165 2.21 6.99 16.68
C PRO A 165 1.74 5.85 15.77
N ALA A 166 0.51 5.89 15.26
CA ALA A 166 -0.02 4.89 14.32
C ALA A 166 0.66 4.96 12.94
N LEU A 167 1.32 6.08 12.63
CA LEU A 167 2.02 6.32 11.37
C LEU A 167 3.54 6.15 11.49
N ALA A 168 4.07 5.80 12.67
CA ALA A 168 5.51 5.73 12.93
C ALA A 168 6.28 4.86 11.92
N ALA A 169 5.72 3.70 11.55
CA ALA A 169 6.33 2.82 10.54
C ALA A 169 6.36 3.48 9.14
N SER A 170 5.29 4.18 8.76
CA SER A 170 5.23 4.90 7.47
C SER A 170 6.19 6.08 7.45
N ILE A 171 6.27 6.84 8.54
CA ILE A 171 7.22 7.95 8.68
C ILE A 171 8.66 7.43 8.60
N SER A 172 8.97 6.35 9.30
CA SER A 172 10.30 5.73 9.25
C SER A 172 10.66 5.29 7.83
N ALA A 173 9.75 4.61 7.13
CA ALA A 173 9.96 4.18 5.75
C ALA A 173 10.20 5.37 4.81
N LEU A 174 9.40 6.44 4.91
CA LEU A 174 9.59 7.64 4.09
C LEU A 174 10.92 8.34 4.39
N SER A 175 11.33 8.42 5.66
CA SER A 175 12.63 8.98 6.03
C SER A 175 13.79 8.17 5.48
N GLN A 176 13.71 6.83 5.48
CA GLN A 176 14.71 5.95 4.85
C GLN A 176 14.78 6.12 3.33
N GLU A 177 13.68 6.54 2.71
CA GLU A 177 13.65 6.93 1.30
C GLU A 177 14.18 8.35 1.05
N GLY A 178 14.60 9.09 2.08
CA GLY A 178 15.23 10.41 1.96
C GLY A 178 14.27 11.60 2.07
N PHE A 179 13.01 11.39 2.43
CA PHE A 179 12.07 12.49 2.69
C PHE A 179 12.36 13.17 4.05
N ASP A 180 12.26 14.50 4.09
CA ASP A 180 12.31 15.28 5.34
C ASP A 180 10.89 15.38 5.91
N ILE A 181 10.56 14.54 6.88
CA ILE A 181 9.20 14.46 7.42
C ILE A 181 9.02 15.43 8.60
N ILE A 182 8.17 16.43 8.40
CA ILE A 182 7.66 17.28 9.48
C ILE A 182 6.36 16.68 9.98
N GLN A 183 6.24 16.53 11.29
CA GLN A 183 5.05 16.00 11.92
C GLN A 183 4.30 17.10 12.63
N CYS A 184 2.99 17.11 12.47
CA CYS A 184 2.07 17.95 13.20
C CYS A 184 0.94 17.10 13.80
N GLY A 185 0.66 17.26 15.10
CA GLY A 185 -0.41 16.58 15.82
C GLY A 185 -1.80 17.18 15.60
N ASN A 186 -1.91 18.36 14.97
CA ASN A 186 -3.19 19.03 14.75
C ASN A 186 -3.11 20.14 13.68
N ALA A 187 -4.27 20.66 13.27
CA ALA A 187 -4.35 21.72 12.26
C ALA A 187 -3.87 23.10 12.73
N ILE A 188 -3.94 23.42 14.03
CA ILE A 188 -3.59 24.75 14.57
C ILE A 188 -2.10 25.00 14.41
N GLU A 189 -1.28 24.01 14.73
CA GLU A 189 0.17 24.09 14.56
C GLU A 189 0.62 23.95 13.10
N ALA A 190 -0.17 23.30 12.25
CA ALA A 190 0.22 23.01 10.87
C ALA A 190 0.38 24.28 10.02
N VAL A 191 -0.52 25.27 10.13
CA VAL A 191 -0.46 26.48 9.28
C VAL A 191 0.81 27.32 9.56
N PRO A 192 1.15 27.71 10.80
CA PRO A 192 2.39 28.42 11.07
C PRO A 192 3.64 27.65 10.64
N VAL A 193 3.66 26.34 10.84
CA VAL A 193 4.79 25.49 10.42
C VAL A 193 4.86 25.44 8.90
N ALA A 194 3.73 25.37 8.19
CA ALA A 194 3.71 25.33 6.72
C ALA A 194 4.23 26.64 6.13
N VAL A 195 3.85 27.78 6.71
CA VAL A 195 4.40 29.10 6.32
C VAL A 195 5.89 29.18 6.59
N LYS A 196 6.37 28.70 7.74
CA LYS A 196 7.80 28.79 8.10
C LYS A 196 8.67 27.85 7.28
N THR A 197 8.18 26.65 6.99
CA THR A 197 8.98 25.56 6.46
C THR A 197 8.76 25.31 4.96
N HIS A 198 7.69 25.84 4.39
CA HIS A 198 7.30 25.67 2.98
C HIS A 198 7.47 24.22 2.51
N PRO A 199 6.69 23.26 3.08
CA PRO A 199 6.74 21.88 2.63
C PRO A 199 6.35 21.80 1.14
N HIS A 200 6.90 20.81 0.45
CA HIS A 200 6.56 20.54 -0.95
C HIS A 200 5.23 19.79 -1.09
N LEU A 201 4.79 19.15 0.00
CA LEU A 201 3.53 18.42 0.08
C LEU A 201 3.04 18.39 1.53
N ILE A 202 1.74 18.58 1.70
CA ILE A 202 1.07 18.37 2.99
C ILE A 202 0.19 17.12 2.88
N ILE A 203 0.20 16.31 3.91
CA ILE A 203 -0.65 15.14 4.07
C ILE A 203 -1.40 15.33 5.37
N THR A 204 -2.73 15.37 5.34
CA THR A 204 -3.54 15.66 6.53
C THR A 204 -4.64 14.65 6.73
N GLU A 205 -4.87 14.21 7.96
CA GLU A 205 -6.12 13.55 8.33
C GLU A 205 -7.30 14.48 8.06
N ALA A 206 -8.29 13.99 7.32
CA ALA A 206 -9.49 14.71 6.93
C ALA A 206 -10.36 15.01 8.16
N ASN A 207 -10.47 14.04 9.06
CA ASN A 207 -11.31 14.09 10.25
C ASN A 207 -10.46 14.22 11.52
N MET A 208 -10.18 15.46 11.92
CA MET A 208 -9.50 15.79 13.18
C MET A 208 -10.46 16.47 14.17
N PRO A 209 -10.25 16.31 15.49
CA PRO A 209 -11.00 17.05 16.51
C PRO A 209 -10.73 18.56 16.43
N LYS A 210 -11.74 19.37 16.80
CA LYS A 210 -11.74 20.84 16.84
C LYS A 210 -11.65 21.52 15.48
N ILE A 211 -10.61 21.22 14.69
CA ILE A 211 -10.39 21.76 13.35
C ILE A 211 -10.09 20.59 12.43
N SER A 212 -10.93 20.40 11.41
CA SER A 212 -10.79 19.28 10.48
C SER A 212 -9.63 19.51 9.49
N GLY A 213 -9.18 18.44 8.82
CA GLY A 213 -8.23 18.56 7.71
C GLY A 213 -8.79 19.36 6.53
N MET A 214 -10.12 19.36 6.36
CA MET A 214 -10.82 20.18 5.36
C MET A 214 -10.74 21.68 5.71
N ASP A 215 -10.89 22.03 7.00
CA ASP A 215 -10.73 23.41 7.46
C ASP A 215 -9.28 23.87 7.35
N LEU A 216 -8.33 22.99 7.67
CA LEU A 216 -6.91 23.22 7.45
C LEU A 216 -6.62 23.49 5.97
N PHE A 217 -7.13 22.64 5.07
CA PHE A 217 -6.98 22.82 3.63
C PHE A 217 -7.46 24.20 3.18
N ASN A 218 -8.68 24.58 3.57
CA ASN A 218 -9.23 25.91 3.25
C ASN A 218 -8.34 27.05 3.77
N SER A 219 -7.80 26.90 4.99
CA SER A 219 -6.89 27.87 5.59
C SER A 219 -5.57 27.99 4.82
N LEU A 220 -4.99 26.86 4.40
CA LEU A 220 -3.78 26.81 3.58
C LEU A 220 -4.01 27.43 2.20
N LYS A 221 -5.16 27.18 1.57
CA LYS A 221 -5.51 27.72 0.24
C LYS A 221 -5.81 29.22 0.25
N LYS A 222 -6.27 29.78 1.37
CA LYS A 222 -6.48 31.23 1.53
C LYS A 222 -5.20 32.02 1.78
N ASN A 223 -4.13 31.37 2.25
CA ASN A 223 -2.86 32.04 2.53
C ASN A 223 -1.94 32.01 1.30
N PRO A 224 -1.53 33.17 0.73
CA PRO A 224 -0.67 33.23 -0.45
C PRO A 224 0.66 32.46 -0.32
N GLN A 225 1.19 32.32 0.90
CA GLN A 225 2.45 31.61 1.17
C GLN A 225 2.31 30.08 1.14
N THR A 226 1.10 29.55 1.26
CA THR A 226 0.83 28.09 1.31
C THR A 226 -0.17 27.61 0.28
N ALA A 227 -0.85 28.52 -0.45
CA ALA A 227 -1.94 28.19 -1.35
C ALA A 227 -1.52 27.24 -2.49
N SER A 228 -0.28 27.36 -2.94
CA SER A 228 0.32 26.52 -3.99
C SER A 228 0.73 25.13 -3.49
N ILE A 229 0.80 24.90 -2.18
CA ILE A 229 1.27 23.62 -1.63
C ILE A 229 0.19 22.56 -1.89
N PRO A 230 0.52 21.45 -2.57
CA PRO A 230 -0.42 20.35 -2.77
C PRO A 230 -0.75 19.67 -1.44
N VAL A 231 -1.99 19.17 -1.33
CA VAL A 231 -2.48 18.52 -0.10
C VAL A 231 -3.13 17.18 -0.44
N ILE A 232 -2.67 16.11 0.20
CA ILE A 232 -3.29 14.78 0.17
C ILE A 232 -4.11 14.59 1.44
N ALA A 233 -5.31 14.07 1.31
CA ALA A 233 -6.14 13.70 2.46
C ALA A 233 -5.88 12.26 2.90
N LEU A 234 -5.74 12.03 4.21
CA LEU A 234 -5.90 10.72 4.84
C LEU A 234 -7.32 10.64 5.42
N SER A 235 -8.04 9.53 5.25
CA SER A 235 -9.33 9.36 5.94
C SER A 235 -9.52 7.97 6.51
N GLY A 236 -10.01 7.92 7.75
CA GLY A 236 -10.51 6.70 8.39
C GLY A 236 -11.90 6.23 7.93
N ARG A 237 -12.73 7.10 7.32
CA ARG A 237 -14.07 6.71 6.85
C ARG A 237 -14.03 6.11 5.45
N ALA A 238 -13.23 6.71 4.56
CA ALA A 238 -12.95 6.22 3.21
C ALA A 238 -14.18 5.75 2.42
N THR A 239 -15.29 6.47 2.55
CA THR A 239 -16.48 6.22 1.73
C THR A 239 -16.34 6.91 0.38
N ALA A 240 -16.91 6.33 -0.69
CA ALA A 240 -16.88 6.94 -2.03
C ALA A 240 -17.41 8.38 -2.06
N LYS A 241 -18.39 8.70 -1.19
CA LYS A 241 -18.95 10.05 -1.05
C LYS A 241 -17.94 11.04 -0.46
N GLU A 242 -17.21 10.64 0.57
CA GLU A 242 -16.20 11.49 1.20
C GLU A 242 -14.97 11.65 0.29
N GLU A 243 -14.57 10.60 -0.40
CA GLU A 243 -13.51 10.65 -1.41
C GLU A 243 -13.84 11.66 -2.51
N ALA A 244 -15.03 11.57 -3.12
CA ALA A 244 -15.47 12.53 -4.13
C ALA A 244 -15.49 13.96 -3.59
N GLN A 245 -16.00 14.16 -2.38
CA GLN A 245 -16.01 15.47 -1.73
C GLN A 245 -14.61 16.06 -1.55
N LEU A 246 -13.64 15.27 -1.07
CA LEU A 246 -12.28 15.74 -0.85
C LEU A 246 -11.60 16.11 -2.18
N LEU A 247 -11.78 15.32 -3.22
CA LEU A 247 -11.24 15.61 -4.54
C LEU A 247 -11.88 16.86 -5.17
N ASP A 248 -13.20 17.01 -5.08
CA ASP A 248 -13.93 18.19 -5.57
C ASP A 248 -13.51 19.48 -4.85
N MET A 249 -13.12 19.39 -3.57
CA MET A 249 -12.57 20.52 -2.82
C MET A 249 -11.18 20.95 -3.29
N GLY A 250 -10.47 20.11 -4.06
CA GLY A 250 -9.15 20.38 -4.60
C GLY A 250 -7.99 19.74 -3.83
N PHE A 251 -8.25 18.74 -2.98
CA PHE A 251 -7.18 17.83 -2.57
C PHE A 251 -6.65 17.10 -3.81
N ILE A 252 -5.32 16.96 -3.90
CA ILE A 252 -4.70 16.40 -5.10
C ILE A 252 -4.81 14.88 -5.17
N ASP A 253 -4.94 14.24 -4.01
CA ASP A 253 -5.12 12.80 -3.88
C ASP A 253 -5.73 12.47 -2.51
N PHE A 254 -6.14 11.22 -2.36
CA PHE A 254 -6.82 10.67 -1.20
C PHE A 254 -6.23 9.30 -0.82
N ILE A 255 -6.06 9.04 0.48
CA ILE A 255 -5.56 7.75 0.99
C ILE A 255 -6.42 7.29 2.17
N ALA A 256 -7.07 6.13 1.99
CA ALA A 256 -7.79 5.47 3.06
C ALA A 256 -6.85 4.95 4.16
N LYS A 257 -7.25 5.13 5.42
CA LYS A 257 -6.62 4.45 6.57
C LYS A 257 -7.20 3.03 6.72
N PRO A 258 -6.44 2.05 7.24
CA PRO A 258 -5.07 2.17 7.77
C PRO A 258 -4.04 2.45 6.66
N VAL A 259 -3.08 3.33 6.97
CA VAL A 259 -2.08 3.77 5.99
C VAL A 259 -1.02 2.70 5.80
N ASN A 260 -0.83 2.26 4.56
CA ASN A 260 0.29 1.43 4.17
C ASN A 260 1.46 2.32 3.71
N ALA A 261 2.66 2.11 4.26
CA ALA A 261 3.85 2.92 4.00
C ALA A 261 4.22 2.99 2.50
N ILE A 262 4.06 1.88 1.78
CA ILE A 262 4.42 1.77 0.36
C ILE A 262 3.39 2.51 -0.49
N ARG A 263 2.08 2.33 -0.19
CA ARG A 263 1.03 3.11 -0.85
C ARG A 263 1.20 4.62 -0.60
N LEU A 264 1.57 5.01 0.62
CA LEU A 264 1.82 6.40 0.96
C LEU A 264 2.99 6.97 0.14
N SER A 265 4.14 6.26 0.15
CA SER A 265 5.32 6.62 -0.65
C SER A 265 4.98 6.75 -2.13
N ALA A 266 4.25 5.79 -2.69
CA ALA A 266 3.79 5.80 -4.08
C ALA A 266 3.02 7.07 -4.45
N ARG A 267 2.04 7.43 -3.62
CA ARG A 267 1.14 8.56 -3.82
C ARG A 267 1.90 9.87 -3.71
N ILE A 268 2.78 9.99 -2.72
CA ILE A 268 3.71 11.13 -2.57
C ILE A 268 4.55 11.29 -3.82
N LYS A 269 5.28 10.24 -4.22
CA LYS A 269 6.16 10.24 -5.40
C LYS A 269 5.42 10.59 -6.68
N ARG A 270 4.22 10.03 -6.89
CA ARG A 270 3.36 10.35 -8.05
C ARG A 270 2.98 11.82 -8.07
N VAL A 271 2.48 12.35 -6.95
CA VAL A 271 2.07 13.76 -6.83
C VAL A 271 3.24 14.69 -7.09
N LEU A 272 4.39 14.44 -6.46
CA LEU A 272 5.56 15.27 -6.66
C LEU A 272 6.00 15.22 -8.13
N LYS A 273 6.00 14.04 -8.77
CA LYS A 273 6.40 13.89 -10.19
C LYS A 273 5.50 14.70 -11.12
N LEU A 274 4.19 14.65 -10.89
CA LEU A 274 3.21 15.37 -11.70
C LEU A 274 3.35 16.89 -11.58
N LEU A 275 3.77 17.39 -10.42
CA LEU A 275 3.85 18.83 -10.16
C LEU A 275 5.21 19.45 -10.43
N TYR A 276 6.29 18.67 -10.29
CA TYR A 276 7.65 19.19 -10.33
C TYR A 276 8.50 18.62 -11.47
N GLU A 277 7.96 17.69 -12.27
CA GLU A 277 8.57 17.01 -13.45
C GLU A 277 9.85 16.21 -13.15
N ASP A 278 10.82 16.83 -12.47
CA ASP A 278 12.08 16.25 -12.00
C ASP A 278 12.07 16.09 -10.48
N LEU A 279 12.28 14.85 -10.03
CA LEU A 279 12.36 14.52 -8.61
C LEU A 279 13.78 14.33 -8.08
N SER A 280 14.78 14.44 -8.97
CA SER A 280 16.19 14.39 -8.60
C SER A 280 16.62 15.58 -7.74
N ALA A 281 15.89 16.70 -7.81
CA ALA A 281 16.07 17.84 -6.93
C ALA A 281 14.74 18.55 -6.64
N PRO A 282 14.48 18.99 -5.39
CA PRO A 282 13.36 19.87 -5.11
C PRO A 282 13.54 21.21 -5.85
N PRO A 283 12.44 21.87 -6.27
CA PRO A 283 12.51 23.17 -6.92
C PRO A 283 13.20 24.19 -6.02
N ALA A 284 13.91 25.15 -6.63
CA ALA A 284 14.48 26.28 -5.89
C ALA A 284 13.38 26.96 -5.07
N ARG A 285 13.66 27.26 -3.79
CA ARG A 285 12.73 27.97 -2.90
C ARG A 285 12.23 29.22 -3.64
N ARG A 286 10.94 29.28 -3.97
CA ARG A 286 10.31 30.54 -4.37
C ARG A 286 10.42 31.45 -3.14
N ARG A 287 11.25 32.50 -3.26
CA ARG A 287 11.38 33.56 -2.25
C ARG A 287 10.10 34.36 -2.18
#